data_AF-A0A832ZIU1-F1
#
_entry.id   AF-A0A832ZIU1-F1
#
_cell.length_a   1.000
_cell.length_b   1.000
_cell.length_c   1.000
_cell.angle_alpha   90.00
_cell.angle_beta   90.00
_cell.angle_gamma   90.00
#
_symmetry.space_group_name_H-M   'P 1'
#
loop_
_entity.id
_entity.type
_entity.pdbx_description
1 polymer ?
#
loop_
_entity_poly.entity_id
_entity_poly.type
_entity_poly.pdbx_seq_one_letter_code
_entity_poly.pdbx_strand_id
1 'polypeptide(L)'
;MEIGILDIKGALPCFENFGNLPTVAVNEDNIHIVKDLDMLIIPGGSLIESLSLNEPLKKHLLEFDGILFGVCSGFQVLSKKIDIGRKSYYPIFREGLGLLDVEFSPLICTDRVEFKLMDNSIFGRPGDRGEGFHCHTYGNIKIGKDVKLLTVSKVRKLNYRFLEEEGHIVSGVYRKNVYGTMVHGFLDNEHIKRHLLESLGVDQEEYRTILTKNKDLREKLKKKSVIYSNRRGYRRREDRGKRGMILLSTGSNCGKTFLLTSIVSKLDGRTFVAKIGPDVRDIVPSLYILREPMLKYSSIKIGERGWCSVEEFLKFVKRSDYNYYIVEGVMGAFTGALREKNYSSAEVSKLLGFPVYLISSCSKGGIEGAFVEGLSYYSLLKSIGVDVRGIILNKVYNVQLFEKVRRIGEEIGVKVIGVKKIEDGDRRGFIPEVEIDYESFCRRAMELDVKVEIPPIEIERREEDSNNFEYYLRRWASKLFRSLI
;
A
#
# COMPACT_ATOMS: atom_id res chain seq x y z
N MET A 1 -18.35 -27.30 1.06
CA MET A 1 -17.52 -26.46 0.20
C MET A 1 -16.30 -25.98 0.94
N GLU A 2 -15.12 -26.22 0.38
CA GLU A 2 -13.84 -25.73 0.86
C GLU A 2 -13.26 -24.73 -0.15
N ILE A 3 -12.99 -23.52 0.32
CA ILE A 3 -12.45 -22.42 -0.48
C ILE A 3 -11.06 -22.09 0.07
N GLY A 4 -10.03 -22.38 -0.72
CA GLY A 4 -8.65 -22.04 -0.37
C GLY A 4 -8.33 -20.58 -0.65
N ILE A 5 -7.46 -20.00 0.18
CA ILE A 5 -6.71 -18.78 -0.16
C ILE A 5 -5.22 -19.03 -0.02
N LEU A 6 -4.45 -18.64 -1.04
CA LEU A 6 -3.01 -18.83 -1.03
C LEU A 6 -2.33 -17.86 -0.05
N ASP A 7 -1.51 -18.39 0.85
CA ASP A 7 -0.73 -17.68 1.86
C ASP A 7 0.73 -18.14 1.80
N ILE A 8 1.44 -17.66 0.78
CA ILE A 8 2.88 -17.88 0.54
C ILE A 8 3.64 -16.55 0.56
N LYS A 9 4.96 -16.59 0.41
CA LYS A 9 5.79 -15.38 0.31
C LYS A 9 5.26 -14.45 -0.79
N GLY A 10 5.26 -13.15 -0.53
CA GLY A 10 4.75 -12.13 -1.45
C GLY A 10 3.23 -12.07 -1.59
N ALA A 11 2.44 -13.02 -1.05
CA ALA A 11 0.99 -13.00 -1.13
C ALA A 11 0.34 -12.05 -0.11
N LEU A 12 -0.79 -11.43 -0.47
CA LEU A 12 -1.56 -10.55 0.43
C LEU A 12 -2.97 -11.12 0.74
N PRO A 13 -3.08 -12.23 1.49
CA PRO A 13 -4.38 -12.86 1.77
C PRO A 13 -5.29 -12.05 2.72
N CYS A 14 -4.78 -10.95 3.29
CA CYS A 14 -5.53 -10.05 4.16
C CYS A 14 -5.76 -8.66 3.55
N PHE A 15 -5.43 -8.44 2.27
CA PHE A 15 -5.51 -7.11 1.63
C PHE A 15 -6.95 -6.60 1.48
N GLU A 16 -7.88 -7.54 1.39
CA GLU A 16 -9.31 -7.38 1.18
C GLU A 16 -10.03 -8.54 1.89
N ASN A 17 -11.36 -8.55 1.87
CA ASN A 17 -12.12 -9.55 2.60
C ASN A 17 -12.34 -10.85 1.81
N PHE A 18 -12.15 -10.81 0.49
CA PHE A 18 -12.47 -11.91 -0.44
C PHE A 18 -13.88 -12.47 -0.20
N GLY A 19 -14.86 -11.56 -0.02
CA GLY A 19 -16.26 -11.90 0.27
C GLY A 19 -16.50 -12.57 1.63
N ASN A 20 -15.47 -12.69 2.49
CA ASN A 20 -15.48 -13.57 3.67
C ASN A 20 -15.68 -15.06 3.31
N LEU A 21 -15.26 -15.45 2.11
CA LEU A 21 -15.47 -16.79 1.55
C LEU A 21 -14.35 -17.80 1.90
N PRO A 22 -13.05 -17.45 1.90
CA PRO A 22 -12.00 -18.44 2.17
C PRO A 22 -12.20 -19.21 3.48
N THR A 23 -12.10 -20.53 3.45
CA THR A 23 -12.25 -21.42 4.62
C THR A 23 -10.92 -21.98 5.11
N VAL A 24 -9.92 -22.07 4.23
CA VAL A 24 -8.59 -22.62 4.54
C VAL A 24 -7.47 -21.84 3.86
N ALA A 25 -6.32 -21.70 4.54
CA ALA A 25 -5.10 -21.15 3.93
C ALA A 25 -4.29 -22.28 3.30
N VAL A 26 -3.90 -22.09 2.04
CA VAL A 26 -2.95 -22.95 1.32
C VAL A 26 -1.57 -22.31 1.37
N ASN A 27 -0.58 -23.06 1.82
CA ASN A 27 0.82 -22.65 1.91
C ASN A 27 1.74 -23.80 1.47
N GLU A 28 3.04 -23.60 1.57
CA GLU A 28 4.05 -24.57 1.14
C GLU A 28 3.97 -25.91 1.91
N ASP A 29 3.51 -25.89 3.17
CA ASP A 29 3.46 -27.07 4.04
C ASP A 29 2.21 -27.95 3.81
N ASN A 30 1.13 -27.39 3.27
CA ASN A 30 -0.15 -28.09 3.10
C ASN A 30 -0.67 -28.09 1.67
N ILE A 31 0.21 -27.93 0.70
CA ILE A 31 -0.12 -27.78 -0.72
C ILE A 31 -0.99 -28.91 -1.31
N HIS A 32 -0.87 -30.11 -0.75
CA HIS A 32 -1.60 -31.29 -1.19
C HIS A 32 -3.13 -31.15 -1.04
N ILE A 33 -3.62 -30.23 -0.20
CA ILE A 33 -5.06 -29.99 -0.03
C ILE A 33 -5.69 -29.31 -1.25
N VAL A 34 -4.90 -28.73 -2.15
CA VAL A 34 -5.41 -28.01 -3.34
C VAL A 34 -6.37 -28.88 -4.16
N LYS A 35 -6.06 -30.18 -4.30
CA LYS A 35 -6.88 -31.13 -5.05
C LYS A 35 -8.27 -31.37 -4.45
N ASP A 36 -8.44 -31.06 -3.16
CA ASP A 36 -9.67 -31.31 -2.39
C ASP A 36 -10.51 -30.02 -2.26
N LEU A 37 -10.10 -28.91 -2.89
CA LEU A 37 -10.81 -27.63 -2.86
C LEU A 37 -11.82 -27.51 -4.00
N ASP A 38 -12.94 -26.83 -3.72
CA ASP A 38 -13.91 -26.45 -4.75
C ASP A 38 -13.46 -25.18 -5.50
N MET A 39 -12.77 -24.29 -4.78
CA MET A 39 -12.26 -23.03 -5.30
C MET A 39 -10.95 -22.66 -4.62
N LEU A 40 -10.01 -22.11 -5.38
CA LEU A 40 -8.76 -21.56 -4.88
C LEU A 40 -8.58 -20.11 -5.32
N ILE A 41 -8.39 -19.23 -4.33
CA ILE A 41 -8.11 -17.82 -4.54
C ILE A 41 -6.59 -17.58 -4.47
N ILE A 42 -6.03 -17.03 -5.55
CA ILE A 42 -4.67 -16.51 -5.58
C ILE A 42 -4.76 -14.99 -5.38
N PRO A 43 -4.39 -14.45 -4.20
CA PRO A 43 -4.55 -13.04 -3.90
C PRO A 43 -3.54 -12.19 -4.67
N GLY A 44 -3.70 -10.87 -4.55
CA GLY A 44 -2.65 -9.93 -4.97
C GLY A 44 -1.41 -10.03 -4.11
N GLY A 45 -0.43 -9.17 -4.38
CA GLY A 45 0.90 -9.32 -3.81
C GLY A 45 2.01 -8.98 -4.80
N SER A 46 3.20 -9.49 -4.51
CA SER A 46 4.38 -9.44 -5.36
C SER A 46 4.76 -10.85 -5.85
N LEU A 47 3.77 -11.69 -6.16
CA LEU A 47 3.99 -13.12 -6.46
C LEU A 47 4.97 -13.34 -7.62
N ILE A 48 4.92 -12.45 -8.62
CA ILE A 48 5.77 -12.47 -9.83
C ILE A 48 7.19 -12.00 -9.50
N GLU A 49 7.32 -10.89 -8.78
CA GLU A 49 8.60 -10.28 -8.39
C GLU A 49 9.36 -11.14 -7.38
N SER A 50 8.64 -11.74 -6.43
CA SER A 50 9.17 -12.61 -5.37
C SER A 50 9.45 -14.05 -5.85
N LEU A 51 9.10 -14.41 -7.09
CA LEU A 51 9.23 -15.77 -7.64
C LEU A 51 8.64 -16.85 -6.72
N SER A 52 7.44 -16.58 -6.22
CA SER A 52 6.91 -17.28 -5.04
C SER A 52 6.40 -18.69 -5.32
N LEU A 53 6.09 -19.01 -6.58
CA LEU A 53 5.56 -20.30 -6.96
C LEU A 53 6.69 -21.32 -7.13
N ASN A 54 6.77 -22.27 -6.20
CA ASN A 54 7.62 -23.44 -6.33
C ASN A 54 7.01 -24.48 -7.31
N GLU A 55 7.82 -25.41 -7.80
CA GLU A 55 7.38 -26.43 -8.77
C GLU A 55 6.20 -27.30 -8.29
N PRO A 56 6.17 -27.79 -7.02
CA PRO A 56 5.00 -28.49 -6.50
C PRO A 56 3.70 -27.68 -6.61
N LEU A 57 3.75 -26.37 -6.30
CA LEU A 57 2.57 -25.50 -6.38
C LEU A 57 2.10 -25.34 -7.81
N LYS A 58 3.04 -25.07 -8.73
CA LYS A 58 2.70 -24.94 -10.16
C LYS A 58 1.99 -26.18 -10.66
N LYS A 59 2.50 -27.38 -10.31
CA LYS A 59 1.87 -28.64 -10.70
C LYS A 59 0.44 -28.75 -10.17
N HIS A 60 0.23 -28.52 -8.87
CA HIS A 60 -1.12 -28.57 -8.29
C HIS A 60 -2.08 -27.55 -8.91
N LEU A 61 -1.62 -26.35 -9.24
CA LEU A 61 -2.44 -25.32 -9.89
C LEU A 61 -2.80 -25.67 -11.34
N LEU A 62 -1.90 -26.32 -12.08
CA LEU A 62 -2.13 -26.76 -13.46
C LEU A 62 -3.10 -27.95 -13.53
N GLU A 63 -3.09 -28.81 -12.52
CA GLU A 63 -3.95 -30.00 -12.39
C GLU A 63 -5.27 -29.71 -11.64
N PHE A 64 -5.52 -28.45 -11.25
CA PHE A 64 -6.69 -28.10 -10.44
C PHE A 64 -7.97 -28.01 -11.28
N ASP A 65 -8.93 -28.89 -10.99
CA ASP A 65 -10.22 -28.94 -11.68
C ASP A 65 -11.28 -27.96 -11.12
N GLY A 66 -11.09 -27.47 -9.89
CA GLY A 66 -11.98 -26.50 -9.25
C GLY A 66 -11.85 -25.09 -9.81
N ILE A 67 -12.51 -24.11 -9.18
CA ILE A 67 -12.48 -22.71 -9.65
C ILE A 67 -11.18 -22.03 -9.22
N LEU A 68 -10.39 -21.58 -10.19
CA LEU A 68 -9.17 -20.82 -9.91
C LEU A 68 -9.41 -19.33 -10.12
N PHE A 69 -9.29 -18.54 -9.05
CA PHE A 69 -9.59 -17.11 -9.07
C PHE A 69 -8.37 -16.28 -8.68
N GLY A 70 -7.76 -15.59 -9.65
CA GLY A 70 -6.61 -14.72 -9.44
C GLY A 70 -7.00 -13.25 -9.30
N VAL A 71 -6.46 -12.56 -8.28
CA VAL A 71 -6.60 -11.12 -8.11
C VAL A 71 -5.25 -10.42 -8.24
N CYS A 72 -5.16 -9.37 -9.07
CA CYS A 72 -3.94 -8.58 -9.30
C CYS A 72 -2.72 -9.47 -9.64
N SER A 73 -1.71 -9.59 -8.78
CA SER A 73 -0.58 -10.49 -9.03
C SER A 73 -1.00 -11.96 -9.16
N GLY A 74 -2.08 -12.38 -8.51
CA GLY A 74 -2.66 -13.70 -8.69
C GLY A 74 -3.22 -13.89 -10.11
N PHE A 75 -3.82 -12.86 -10.70
CA PHE A 75 -4.21 -12.90 -12.11
C PHE A 75 -2.98 -12.91 -13.03
N GLN A 76 -1.94 -12.15 -12.71
CA GLN A 76 -0.68 -12.19 -13.45
C GLN A 76 -0.03 -13.59 -13.42
N VAL A 77 -0.08 -14.29 -12.28
CA VAL A 77 0.39 -15.69 -12.17
C VAL A 77 -0.36 -16.62 -13.13
N LEU A 78 -1.67 -16.42 -13.33
CA LEU A 78 -2.47 -17.23 -14.25
C LEU A 78 -2.22 -16.91 -15.73
N SER A 79 -1.58 -15.79 -16.01
CA SER A 79 -1.33 -15.30 -17.36
C SER A 79 -0.22 -16.08 -18.07
N LYS A 80 0.00 -15.75 -19.35
CA LYS A 80 1.10 -16.31 -20.13
C LYS A 80 2.42 -15.60 -19.83
N LYS A 81 2.39 -14.26 -19.81
CA LYS A 81 3.62 -13.47 -19.78
C LYS A 81 3.38 -12.06 -19.22
N ILE A 82 4.36 -11.55 -18.48
CA ILE A 82 4.32 -10.22 -17.87
C ILE A 82 5.61 -9.48 -18.24
N ASP A 83 5.49 -8.28 -18.80
CA ASP A 83 6.60 -7.32 -18.88
C ASP A 83 6.71 -6.51 -17.58
N ILE A 84 7.65 -6.91 -16.74
CA ILE A 84 8.01 -6.20 -15.51
C ILE A 84 9.00 -5.05 -15.77
N GLY A 85 9.36 -4.80 -17.03
CA GLY A 85 10.31 -3.83 -17.60
C GLY A 85 10.08 -2.34 -17.32
N ARG A 86 9.25 -1.95 -16.36
CA ARG A 86 8.93 -0.53 -16.10
C ARG A 86 10.20 0.30 -15.86
N LYS A 87 10.31 1.45 -16.54
CA LYS A 87 11.48 2.37 -16.49
C LYS A 87 12.81 1.67 -16.84
N SER A 88 12.77 0.56 -17.58
CA SER A 88 13.94 -0.12 -18.14
C SER A 88 14.11 0.22 -19.62
N TYR A 89 15.34 0.17 -20.14
CA TYR A 89 15.61 0.36 -21.57
C TYR A 89 15.04 -0.76 -22.45
N TYR A 90 14.91 -1.96 -21.89
CA TYR A 90 14.38 -3.14 -22.59
C TYR A 90 13.29 -3.81 -21.74
N PRO A 91 12.28 -4.45 -22.37
CA PRO A 91 11.31 -5.28 -21.66
C PRO A 91 12.01 -6.35 -20.81
N ILE A 92 11.48 -6.61 -19.62
CA ILE A 92 11.94 -7.71 -18.77
C ILE A 92 10.76 -8.62 -18.57
N PHE A 93 10.85 -9.83 -19.11
CA PHE A 93 9.74 -10.74 -19.09
C PHE A 93 9.80 -11.76 -17.95
N ARG A 94 8.61 -12.06 -17.42
CA ARG A 94 8.34 -13.19 -16.51
C ARG A 94 7.22 -14.02 -17.10
N GLU A 95 7.31 -15.33 -16.92
CA GLU A 95 6.29 -16.27 -17.36
C GLU A 95 5.29 -16.51 -16.22
N GLY A 96 4.01 -16.60 -16.57
CA GLY A 96 2.99 -17.16 -15.68
C GLY A 96 2.73 -18.63 -16.01
N LEU A 97 1.63 -19.18 -15.50
CA LEU A 97 1.25 -20.58 -15.71
C LEU A 97 0.65 -20.85 -17.11
N GLY A 98 0.28 -19.81 -17.85
CA GLY A 98 -0.31 -19.94 -19.19
C GLY A 98 -1.74 -20.48 -19.20
N LEU A 99 -2.42 -20.52 -18.06
CA LEU A 99 -3.83 -20.96 -17.96
C LEU A 99 -4.78 -19.99 -18.68
N LEU A 100 -4.42 -18.71 -18.70
CA LEU A 100 -5.07 -17.65 -19.48
C LEU A 100 -4.07 -17.11 -20.51
N ASP A 101 -4.44 -17.13 -21.81
CA ASP A 101 -3.64 -16.52 -22.88
C ASP A 101 -3.76 -14.99 -22.80
N VAL A 102 -3.05 -14.42 -21.83
CA VAL A 102 -3.05 -13.00 -21.49
C VAL A 102 -1.61 -12.55 -21.31
N GLU A 103 -1.30 -11.38 -21.87
CA GLU A 103 0.00 -10.72 -21.67
C GLU A 103 -0.21 -9.40 -20.91
N PHE A 104 0.65 -9.15 -19.92
CA PHE A 104 0.66 -7.93 -19.13
C PHE A 104 1.83 -7.02 -19.51
N SER A 105 1.60 -5.71 -19.51
CA SER A 105 2.65 -4.69 -19.62
C SER A 105 2.39 -3.49 -18.69
N PRO A 106 3.37 -2.59 -18.48
CA PRO A 106 3.22 -1.48 -17.55
C PRO A 106 2.05 -0.54 -17.88
N LEU A 107 1.14 -0.37 -16.91
CA LEU A 107 0.09 0.64 -16.90
C LEU A 107 -0.40 0.77 -15.46
N ILE A 108 -0.08 1.90 -14.84
CA ILE A 108 -0.32 2.10 -13.43
C ILE A 108 -1.74 2.60 -13.22
N CYS A 109 -2.48 1.91 -12.35
CA CYS A 109 -3.73 2.39 -11.78
C CYS A 109 -3.75 2.12 -10.27
N THR A 110 -4.05 3.17 -9.50
CA THR A 110 -4.06 3.15 -8.02
C THR A 110 -5.33 3.79 -7.45
N ASP A 111 -6.41 3.83 -8.24
CA ASP A 111 -7.66 4.49 -7.87
C ASP A 111 -8.75 3.50 -7.49
N ARG A 112 -9.74 4.01 -6.75
CA ARG A 112 -11.04 3.35 -6.67
C ARG A 112 -11.73 3.37 -8.03
N VAL A 113 -12.36 2.27 -8.39
CA VAL A 113 -12.99 2.09 -9.70
C VAL A 113 -14.38 1.48 -9.55
N GLU A 114 -15.24 1.79 -10.50
CA GLU A 114 -16.44 1.01 -10.80
C GLU A 114 -16.06 0.02 -11.90
N PHE A 115 -16.41 -1.26 -11.74
CA PHE A 115 -16.27 -2.26 -12.79
C PHE A 115 -17.64 -2.68 -13.31
N LYS A 116 -17.67 -3.15 -14.55
CA LYS A 116 -18.87 -3.67 -15.22
C LYS A 116 -18.59 -5.07 -15.76
N LEU A 117 -19.49 -6.02 -15.49
CA LEU A 117 -19.47 -7.36 -16.09
C LEU A 117 -19.84 -7.30 -17.57
N MET A 118 -19.10 -8.03 -18.39
CA MET A 118 -19.23 -8.00 -19.86
C MET A 118 -19.81 -9.28 -20.45
N ASP A 119 -19.91 -10.35 -19.66
CA ASP A 119 -20.42 -11.65 -20.08
C ASP A 119 -21.20 -12.32 -18.94
N ASN A 120 -22.04 -13.30 -19.26
CA ASN A 120 -22.65 -14.16 -18.26
C ASN A 120 -21.56 -15.04 -17.62
N SER A 121 -21.50 -15.04 -16.30
CA SER A 121 -20.51 -15.81 -15.55
C SER A 121 -21.07 -16.25 -14.20
N ILE A 122 -20.28 -17.02 -13.45
CA ILE A 122 -20.56 -17.37 -12.05
C ILE A 122 -20.71 -16.14 -11.14
N PHE A 123 -20.26 -14.96 -11.57
CA PHE A 123 -20.29 -13.73 -10.78
C PHE A 123 -21.50 -12.84 -11.07
N GLY A 124 -22.30 -13.14 -12.09
CA GLY A 124 -23.44 -12.31 -12.49
C GLY A 124 -23.62 -12.22 -14.00
N ARG A 125 -24.37 -11.21 -14.43
CA ARG A 125 -24.83 -11.01 -15.81
C ARG A 125 -24.15 -9.79 -16.46
N PRO A 126 -24.12 -9.72 -17.81
CA PRO A 126 -23.61 -8.54 -18.50
C PRO A 126 -24.37 -7.29 -18.05
N GLY A 127 -23.63 -6.22 -17.73
CA GLY A 127 -24.21 -4.97 -17.26
C GLY A 127 -24.19 -4.77 -15.75
N ASP A 128 -24.11 -5.84 -14.97
CA ASP A 128 -23.95 -5.76 -13.52
C ASP A 128 -22.68 -4.98 -13.17
N ARG A 129 -22.77 -4.14 -12.13
CA ARG A 129 -21.69 -3.24 -11.71
C ARG A 129 -21.36 -3.41 -10.25
N GLY A 130 -20.08 -3.26 -9.93
CA GLY A 130 -19.60 -3.21 -8.55
C GLY A 130 -18.47 -2.21 -8.38
N GLU A 131 -18.05 -2.04 -7.14
CA GLU A 131 -16.94 -1.16 -6.79
C GLU A 131 -15.72 -1.95 -6.34
N GLY A 132 -14.55 -1.38 -6.57
CA GLY A 132 -13.31 -1.90 -6.05
C GLY A 132 -12.21 -0.86 -6.16
N PHE A 133 -10.97 -1.33 -6.20
CA PHE A 133 -9.83 -0.48 -6.46
C PHE A 133 -8.75 -1.21 -7.24
N HIS A 134 -8.00 -0.44 -8.02
CA HIS A 134 -6.78 -0.91 -8.66
C HIS A 134 -5.60 -0.50 -7.76
N CYS A 135 -4.58 -1.35 -7.71
CA CYS A 135 -3.35 -1.10 -6.96
C CYS A 135 -2.20 -1.87 -7.62
N HIS A 136 -1.81 -1.48 -8.83
CA HIS A 136 -0.86 -2.26 -9.63
C HIS A 136 0.04 -1.40 -10.51
N THR A 137 1.15 -2.03 -10.93
CA THR A 137 2.13 -1.46 -11.86
C THR A 137 1.90 -1.97 -13.29
N TYR A 138 1.47 -3.22 -13.41
CA TYR A 138 1.29 -3.94 -14.67
C TYR A 138 -0.19 -4.25 -14.87
N GLY A 139 -0.91 -3.28 -15.42
CA GLY A 139 -2.36 -3.38 -15.67
C GLY A 139 -2.75 -3.33 -17.14
N ASN A 140 -1.80 -3.20 -18.08
CA ASN A 140 -2.14 -3.20 -19.49
C ASN A 140 -2.29 -4.63 -19.97
N ILE A 141 -3.52 -5.02 -20.28
CA ILE A 141 -3.90 -6.39 -20.60
C ILE A 141 -4.06 -6.52 -22.11
N LYS A 142 -3.30 -7.44 -22.70
CA LYS A 142 -3.52 -7.92 -24.05
C LYS A 142 -4.12 -9.31 -23.99
N ILE A 143 -5.33 -9.46 -24.52
CA ILE A 143 -6.06 -10.73 -24.54
C ILE A 143 -5.68 -11.50 -25.81
N GLY A 144 -5.33 -12.78 -25.64
CA GLY A 144 -5.04 -13.74 -26.70
C GLY A 144 -6.26 -14.57 -27.10
N LYS A 145 -6.03 -15.82 -27.49
CA LYS A 145 -7.07 -16.73 -28.00
C LYS A 145 -7.81 -17.44 -26.87
N ASP A 146 -9.08 -17.80 -27.10
CA ASP A 146 -9.93 -18.61 -26.21
C ASP A 146 -10.12 -18.05 -24.79
N VAL A 147 -9.86 -16.77 -24.58
CA VAL A 147 -10.09 -16.04 -23.33
C VAL A 147 -11.22 -15.05 -23.54
N LYS A 148 -12.20 -15.05 -22.64
CA LYS A 148 -13.36 -14.16 -22.68
C LYS A 148 -13.18 -12.98 -21.73
N LEU A 149 -13.71 -11.83 -22.13
CA LEU A 149 -13.72 -10.63 -21.30
C LEU A 149 -14.72 -10.80 -20.14
N LEU A 150 -14.25 -10.64 -18.90
CA LEU A 150 -15.11 -10.71 -17.71
C LEU A 150 -15.55 -9.32 -17.27
N THR A 151 -14.60 -8.40 -17.07
CA THR A 151 -14.89 -7.03 -16.62
C THR A 151 -14.08 -5.97 -17.34
N VAL A 152 -14.68 -4.79 -17.42
CA VAL A 152 -13.97 -3.52 -17.69
C VAL A 152 -14.10 -2.60 -16.48
N SER A 153 -13.08 -1.81 -16.20
CA SER A 153 -13.06 -0.80 -15.14
C SER A 153 -13.12 0.59 -15.73
N LYS A 154 -14.00 1.42 -15.18
CA LYS A 154 -14.08 2.85 -15.45
C LYS A 154 -12.95 3.58 -14.71
N VAL A 155 -12.13 4.32 -15.44
CA VAL A 155 -10.92 4.98 -14.93
C VAL A 155 -10.87 6.45 -15.32
N ARG A 156 -10.34 7.27 -14.41
CA ARG A 156 -10.15 8.72 -14.62
C ARG A 156 -8.67 9.12 -14.68
N LYS A 157 -7.78 8.23 -14.23
CA LYS A 157 -6.35 8.48 -14.14
C LYS A 157 -5.58 7.20 -14.41
N LEU A 158 -4.57 7.31 -15.28
CA LEU A 158 -3.63 6.25 -15.60
C LEU A 158 -2.22 6.83 -15.65
N ASN A 159 -1.21 6.07 -15.22
CA ASN A 159 0.19 6.54 -15.23
C ASN A 159 0.35 7.93 -14.58
N TYR A 160 -0.38 8.17 -13.48
CA TYR A 160 -0.41 9.42 -12.71
C TYR A 160 -1.01 10.64 -13.41
N ARG A 161 -1.56 10.50 -14.62
CA ARG A 161 -2.18 11.60 -15.38
C ARG A 161 -3.69 11.41 -15.44
N PHE A 162 -4.42 12.49 -15.21
CA PHE A 162 -5.85 12.50 -15.50
C PHE A 162 -6.06 12.32 -16.99
N LEU A 163 -7.09 11.56 -17.35
CA LEU A 163 -7.54 11.42 -18.72
C LEU A 163 -8.40 12.64 -19.08
N GLU A 164 -8.33 13.06 -20.35
CA GLU A 164 -9.19 14.14 -20.85
C GLU A 164 -10.67 13.75 -20.81
N GLU A 165 -10.94 12.46 -21.03
CA GLU A 165 -12.28 11.88 -21.02
C GLU A 165 -12.38 10.59 -20.18
N GLU A 166 -13.63 10.18 -19.95
CA GLU A 166 -14.07 8.91 -19.38
C GLU A 166 -13.35 7.67 -19.96
N GLY A 167 -12.27 7.17 -19.35
CA GLY A 167 -11.56 5.98 -19.85
C GLY A 167 -12.15 4.65 -19.36
N HIS A 168 -12.02 3.59 -20.16
CA HIS A 168 -12.27 2.22 -19.75
C HIS A 168 -11.05 1.35 -20.04
N ILE A 169 -10.70 0.46 -19.11
CA ILE A 169 -9.64 -0.53 -19.30
C ILE A 169 -10.18 -1.93 -19.03
N VAL A 170 -9.64 -2.93 -19.72
CA VAL A 170 -9.88 -4.34 -19.37
C VAL A 170 -9.43 -4.54 -17.93
N SER A 171 -10.25 -5.17 -17.11
CA SER A 171 -9.94 -5.42 -15.71
C SER A 171 -10.12 -6.86 -15.29
N GLY A 172 -10.73 -7.72 -16.11
CA GLY A 172 -10.80 -9.13 -15.80
C GLY A 172 -11.17 -9.96 -17.00
N VAL A 173 -10.78 -11.22 -16.98
CA VAL A 173 -11.00 -12.19 -18.04
C VAL A 173 -11.23 -13.57 -17.45
N TYR A 174 -11.70 -14.50 -18.28
CA TYR A 174 -11.83 -15.90 -17.86
C TYR A 174 -11.73 -16.87 -19.03
N ARG A 175 -11.44 -18.14 -18.69
CA ARG A 175 -11.51 -19.29 -19.59
C ARG A 175 -11.91 -20.51 -18.77
N LYS A 176 -13.04 -21.13 -19.11
CA LYS A 176 -13.62 -22.25 -18.33
C LYS A 176 -13.75 -21.85 -16.85
N ASN A 177 -13.15 -22.64 -15.94
CA ASN A 177 -13.10 -22.48 -14.49
C ASN A 177 -11.99 -21.54 -13.99
N VAL A 178 -11.19 -20.94 -14.88
CA VAL A 178 -10.09 -20.03 -14.51
C VAL A 178 -10.50 -18.58 -14.75
N TYR A 179 -10.43 -17.77 -13.71
CA TYR A 179 -10.88 -16.39 -13.68
C TYR A 179 -9.76 -15.49 -13.16
N GLY A 180 -9.63 -14.30 -13.75
CA GLY A 180 -8.64 -13.31 -13.35
C GLY A 180 -9.22 -11.91 -13.30
N THR A 181 -8.89 -11.14 -12.27
CA THR A 181 -9.28 -9.73 -12.15
C THR A 181 -8.15 -8.86 -11.59
N MET A 182 -8.02 -7.63 -12.07
CA MET A 182 -7.16 -6.58 -11.52
C MET A 182 -7.87 -5.74 -10.46
N VAL A 183 -9.17 -5.98 -10.25
CA VAL A 183 -9.99 -5.25 -9.29
C VAL A 183 -9.90 -5.93 -7.93
N HIS A 184 -9.26 -5.28 -6.98
CA HIS A 184 -9.39 -5.63 -5.56
C HIS A 184 -10.76 -5.19 -5.03
N GLY A 185 -11.32 -5.96 -4.10
CA GLY A 185 -12.66 -5.83 -3.57
C GLY A 185 -13.73 -6.50 -4.44
N PHE A 186 -13.36 -7.22 -5.50
CA PHE A 186 -14.34 -7.80 -6.43
C PHE A 186 -15.36 -8.71 -5.73
N LEU A 187 -14.88 -9.68 -4.93
CA LEU A 187 -15.73 -10.59 -4.14
C LEU A 187 -16.35 -9.92 -2.90
N ASP A 188 -15.91 -8.72 -2.53
CA ASP A 188 -16.46 -7.96 -1.41
C ASP A 188 -17.79 -7.26 -1.78
N ASN A 189 -18.18 -7.31 -3.06
CA ASN A 189 -19.48 -6.84 -3.53
C ASN A 189 -20.55 -7.90 -3.23
N GLU A 190 -21.58 -7.53 -2.44
CA GLU A 190 -22.63 -8.46 -1.98
C GLU A 190 -23.34 -9.20 -3.12
N HIS A 191 -23.63 -8.51 -4.23
CA HIS A 191 -24.31 -9.12 -5.38
C HIS A 191 -23.41 -10.12 -6.12
N ILE A 192 -22.12 -9.82 -6.28
CA ILE A 192 -21.13 -10.75 -6.88
C ILE A 192 -20.98 -12.00 -6.01
N LYS A 193 -20.81 -11.80 -4.70
CA LYS A 193 -20.71 -12.89 -3.73
C LYS A 193 -21.95 -13.79 -3.76
N ARG A 194 -23.13 -13.19 -3.79
CA ARG A 194 -24.40 -13.93 -3.88
C ARG A 194 -24.47 -14.78 -5.14
N HIS A 195 -24.17 -14.22 -6.32
CA HIS A 195 -24.19 -14.97 -7.57
C HIS A 195 -23.16 -16.11 -7.59
N LEU A 196 -21.97 -15.90 -7.03
CA LEU A 196 -20.98 -16.95 -6.88
C LEU A 196 -21.53 -18.12 -6.04
N LEU A 197 -22.08 -17.82 -4.87
CA LEU A 197 -22.66 -18.84 -3.97
C LEU A 197 -23.82 -19.58 -4.64
N GLU A 198 -24.72 -18.88 -5.34
CA GLU A 198 -25.82 -19.46 -6.11
C GLU A 198 -25.29 -20.40 -7.22
N SER A 199 -24.26 -19.97 -7.95
CA SER A 199 -23.66 -20.76 -9.04
C SER A 199 -22.95 -22.02 -8.54
N LEU A 200 -22.49 -22.00 -7.29
CA LEU A 200 -21.86 -23.12 -6.60
C LEU A 200 -22.87 -24.02 -5.87
N GLY A 201 -24.16 -23.68 -5.88
CA GLY A 201 -25.20 -24.46 -5.22
C GLY A 201 -25.14 -24.40 -3.69
N VAL A 202 -24.51 -23.36 -3.13
CA VAL A 202 -24.33 -23.22 -1.67
C VAL A 202 -25.63 -22.81 -1.01
N ASP A 203 -26.10 -23.63 -0.07
CA ASP A 203 -27.28 -23.32 0.74
C ASP A 203 -26.97 -22.45 1.96
N GLN A 204 -28.00 -22.12 2.74
CA GLN A 204 -27.86 -21.24 3.91
C GLN A 204 -27.08 -21.88 5.07
N GLU A 205 -27.14 -23.20 5.24
CA GLU A 205 -26.43 -23.90 6.31
C GLU A 205 -24.94 -23.99 6.00
N GLU A 206 -24.63 -24.33 4.75
CA GLU A 206 -23.28 -24.34 4.23
C GLU A 206 -22.67 -22.94 4.24
N TYR A 207 -23.42 -21.90 3.85
CA TYR A 207 -22.94 -20.52 3.92
C TYR A 207 -22.59 -20.09 5.36
N ARG A 208 -23.40 -20.47 6.36
CA ARG A 208 -23.06 -20.21 7.77
C ARG A 208 -21.78 -20.94 8.21
N THR A 209 -21.57 -22.15 7.70
CA THR A 209 -20.34 -22.92 7.94
C THR A 209 -19.13 -22.22 7.32
N ILE A 210 -19.25 -21.71 6.09
CA ILE A 210 -18.21 -20.93 5.42
C ILE A 210 -17.84 -19.69 6.24
N LEU A 211 -18.83 -18.91 6.69
CA LEU A 211 -18.58 -17.71 7.50
C LEU A 211 -17.87 -18.03 8.82
N THR A 212 -18.23 -19.14 9.46
CA THR A 212 -17.59 -19.59 10.70
C THR A 212 -16.14 -19.97 10.46
N LYS A 213 -15.86 -20.81 9.44
CA LYS A 213 -14.49 -21.18 9.05
C LYS A 213 -13.66 -19.97 8.63
N ASN A 214 -14.24 -19.02 7.90
CA ASN A 214 -13.56 -17.80 7.48
C ASN A 214 -13.13 -16.93 8.67
N LYS A 215 -14.00 -16.80 9.68
CA LYS A 215 -13.66 -16.06 10.92
C LYS A 215 -12.43 -16.67 11.57
N ASP A 216 -12.39 -17.99 11.75
CA ASP A 216 -11.25 -18.69 12.34
C ASP A 216 -9.98 -18.57 11.48
N LEU A 217 -10.13 -18.70 10.16
CA LEU A 217 -9.03 -18.53 9.20
C LEU A 217 -8.42 -17.12 9.30
N ARG A 218 -9.24 -16.08 9.34
CA ARG A 218 -8.77 -14.69 9.44
C ARG A 218 -8.00 -14.44 10.73
N GLU A 219 -8.45 -15.01 11.84
CA GLU A 219 -7.69 -14.93 13.08
C GLU A 219 -6.33 -15.62 12.95
N LYS A 220 -6.25 -16.79 12.30
CA LYS A 220 -5.00 -17.49 12.03
C LYS A 220 -4.08 -16.67 11.12
N LEU A 221 -4.59 -16.07 10.05
CA LEU A 221 -3.81 -15.22 9.14
C LEU A 221 -3.29 -13.96 9.84
N LYS A 222 -4.12 -13.28 10.64
CA LYS A 222 -3.71 -12.10 11.42
C LYS A 222 -2.64 -12.42 12.47
N LYS A 223 -2.62 -13.63 13.02
CA LYS A 223 -1.58 -14.09 13.96
C LYS A 223 -0.19 -14.19 13.31
N LYS A 224 -0.09 -14.27 11.98
CA LYS A 224 1.17 -14.25 11.22
C LYS A 224 1.74 -12.83 11.00
N SER A 225 1.05 -11.79 11.47
CA SER A 225 1.56 -10.41 11.45
C SER A 225 2.88 -10.31 12.22
N VAL A 226 3.87 -9.58 11.70
CA VAL A 226 5.19 -9.45 12.34
C VAL A 226 5.11 -8.79 13.72
N ILE A 227 4.06 -8.00 13.96
CA ILE A 227 3.84 -7.33 15.24
C ILE A 227 2.89 -8.09 16.17
N TYR A 228 2.44 -9.29 15.81
CA TYR A 228 1.49 -10.05 16.62
C TYR A 228 2.04 -10.40 18.00
N SER A 229 3.32 -10.79 18.09
CA SER A 229 4.01 -11.05 19.36
C SER A 229 4.12 -9.78 20.20
N ASN A 230 4.47 -8.65 19.58
CA ASN A 230 4.59 -7.36 20.23
C ASN A 230 3.25 -6.93 20.87
N ARG A 231 2.11 -7.23 20.22
CA ARG A 231 0.75 -6.95 20.72
C ARG A 231 0.39 -7.64 22.03
N ARG A 232 1.01 -8.77 22.38
CA ARG A 232 0.78 -9.43 23.68
C ARG A 232 1.27 -8.57 24.86
N GLY A 233 2.29 -7.72 24.65
CA GLY A 233 2.79 -6.78 25.67
C GLY A 233 1.89 -5.55 25.86
N TYR A 234 1.21 -5.10 24.81
CA TYR A 234 0.36 -3.90 24.85
C TYR A 234 -0.91 -4.08 25.68
N ARG A 235 -1.54 -5.27 25.68
CA ARG A 235 -2.74 -5.55 26.49
C ARG A 235 -2.57 -5.35 28.00
N ARG A 236 -1.33 -5.24 28.50
CA ARG A 236 -1.03 -4.95 29.92
C ARG A 236 -0.91 -3.45 30.24
N ARG A 237 -0.95 -2.56 29.24
CA ARG A 237 -0.83 -1.12 29.42
C ARG A 237 -2.21 -0.49 29.18
N GLU A 238 -2.81 0.04 30.24
CA GLU A 238 -4.08 0.76 30.19
C GLU A 238 -4.13 1.83 29.10
N ASP A 239 -5.36 2.10 28.65
CA ASP A 239 -5.86 3.05 27.66
C ASP A 239 -4.89 4.20 27.29
N ARG A 240 -3.93 3.89 26.41
CA ARG A 240 -3.19 4.93 25.71
C ARG A 240 -4.04 5.33 24.53
N GLY A 241 -4.59 6.54 24.58
CA GLY A 241 -5.28 7.18 23.46
C GLY A 241 -4.50 7.05 22.15
N LYS A 242 -5.20 7.25 21.03
CA LYS A 242 -4.65 7.03 19.68
C LYS A 242 -3.34 7.78 19.47
N ARG A 243 -2.38 7.12 18.81
CA ARG A 243 -1.05 7.65 18.52
C ARG A 243 -0.83 7.68 17.02
N GLY A 244 -0.04 8.61 16.52
CA GLY A 244 0.20 8.70 15.09
C GLY A 244 1.34 9.62 14.70
N MET A 245 1.75 9.50 13.45
CA MET A 245 2.75 10.38 12.84
C MET A 245 2.58 10.46 11.32
N ILE A 246 3.16 11.49 10.73
CA ILE A 246 3.33 11.63 9.28
C ILE A 246 4.83 11.63 8.96
N LEU A 247 5.23 10.85 7.97
CA LEU A 247 6.56 10.86 7.39
C LEU A 247 6.57 11.72 6.12
N LEU A 248 7.16 12.92 6.22
CA LEU A 248 7.44 13.79 5.08
C LEU A 248 8.89 13.61 4.65
N SER A 249 9.26 14.10 3.46
CA SER A 249 10.66 14.11 3.04
C SER A 249 11.03 15.35 2.23
N THR A 250 12.33 15.59 2.08
CA THR A 250 12.86 16.68 1.25
C THR A 250 12.75 16.42 -0.25
N GLY A 251 12.58 15.16 -0.66
CA GLY A 251 12.34 14.79 -2.05
C GLY A 251 11.85 13.36 -2.24
N SER A 252 11.70 12.95 -3.50
CA SER A 252 11.48 11.55 -3.87
C SER A 252 12.73 10.70 -3.60
N ASN A 253 12.55 9.40 -3.38
CA ASN A 253 13.64 8.45 -3.07
C ASN A 253 14.45 8.75 -1.80
N CYS A 254 13.91 9.53 -0.85
CA CYS A 254 14.53 9.68 0.47
C CYS A 254 14.34 8.45 1.40
N GLY A 255 13.62 7.41 0.95
CA GLY A 255 13.40 6.16 1.69
C GLY A 255 12.17 6.17 2.61
N LYS A 256 11.16 7.00 2.36
CA LYS A 256 9.92 7.08 3.15
C LYS A 256 9.26 5.72 3.37
N THR A 257 8.94 5.02 2.29
CA THR A 257 8.28 3.70 2.32
C THR A 257 9.08 2.65 3.09
N PHE A 258 10.40 2.67 2.92
CA PHE A 258 11.31 1.74 3.60
C PHE A 258 11.37 2.02 5.11
N LEU A 259 11.49 3.30 5.50
CA LEU A 259 11.45 3.73 6.90
C LEU A 259 10.08 3.49 7.54
N LEU A 260 8.99 3.77 6.84
CA LEU A 260 7.62 3.52 7.29
C LEU A 260 7.44 2.04 7.62
N THR A 261 7.83 1.16 6.69
CA THR A 261 7.77 -0.30 6.88
C THR A 261 8.62 -0.76 8.08
N SER A 262 9.82 -0.19 8.23
CA SER A 262 10.68 -0.47 9.39
C SER A 262 10.05 -0.04 10.72
N ILE A 263 9.49 1.17 10.80
CA ILE A 263 8.84 1.70 12.01
C ILE A 263 7.64 0.83 12.35
N VAL A 264 6.79 0.54 11.38
CA VAL A 264 5.57 -0.27 11.55
C VAL A 264 5.90 -1.66 12.07
N SER A 265 6.98 -2.29 11.59
CA SER A 265 7.40 -3.64 12.02
C SER A 265 7.79 -3.75 13.50
N LYS A 266 8.04 -2.61 14.17
CA LYS A 266 8.51 -2.55 15.56
C LYS A 266 7.40 -2.12 16.54
N LEU A 267 6.18 -1.88 16.06
CA LEU A 267 5.07 -1.46 16.90
C LEU A 267 4.46 -2.64 17.68
N ASP A 268 3.75 -2.29 18.74
CA ASP A 268 3.11 -3.23 19.68
C ASP A 268 1.58 -3.16 19.66
N GLY A 269 0.97 -2.43 18.73
CA GLY A 269 -0.48 -2.21 18.69
C GLY A 269 -1.07 -2.56 17.34
N ARG A 270 -2.39 -2.46 17.22
CA ARG A 270 -3.03 -2.49 15.92
C ARG A 270 -2.69 -1.19 15.19
N THR A 271 -2.17 -1.30 13.97
CA THR A 271 -1.62 -0.16 13.22
C THR A 271 -2.37 0.02 11.92
N PHE A 272 -2.82 1.24 11.66
CA PHE A 272 -3.34 1.69 10.38
C PHE A 272 -2.25 2.44 9.62
N VAL A 273 -2.12 2.16 8.32
CA VAL A 273 -1.21 2.88 7.43
C VAL A 273 -1.98 3.59 6.34
N ALA A 274 -1.58 4.82 6.03
CA ALA A 274 -2.21 5.65 5.01
C ALA A 274 -1.19 6.40 4.18
N LYS A 275 -1.60 6.80 2.97
CA LYS A 275 -0.83 7.62 2.05
C LYS A 275 -1.54 8.95 1.84
N ILE A 276 -0.84 10.07 1.99
CA ILE A 276 -1.28 11.35 1.41
C ILE A 276 -1.05 11.26 -0.10
N GLY A 277 -2.13 11.37 -0.85
CA GLY A 277 -2.17 11.25 -2.29
C GLY A 277 -2.52 9.84 -2.81
N PRO A 278 -2.48 9.67 -4.14
CA PRO A 278 -3.10 8.53 -4.81
C PRO A 278 -2.21 7.29 -4.99
N ASP A 279 -0.89 7.34 -4.78
CA ASP A 279 -0.02 6.17 -4.99
C ASP A 279 0.00 5.26 -3.76
N VAL A 280 -1.11 4.56 -3.52
CA VAL A 280 -1.29 3.66 -2.37
C VAL A 280 -0.36 2.44 -2.39
N ARG A 281 0.36 2.18 -3.48
CA ARG A 281 1.36 1.10 -3.54
C ARG A 281 2.47 1.30 -2.50
N ASP A 282 2.75 2.56 -2.14
CA ASP A 282 3.77 2.92 -1.15
C ASP A 282 3.49 2.34 0.25
N ILE A 283 2.23 2.04 0.60
CA ILE A 283 1.88 1.47 1.92
C ILE A 283 1.67 -0.05 1.89
N VAL A 284 1.67 -0.67 0.70
CA VAL A 284 1.43 -2.12 0.56
C VAL A 284 2.48 -2.97 1.29
N PRO A 285 3.79 -2.64 1.28
CA PRO A 285 4.77 -3.39 2.07
C PRO A 285 4.45 -3.41 3.57
N SER A 286 3.89 -2.31 4.10
CA SER A 286 3.46 -2.26 5.49
C SER A 286 2.19 -3.08 5.73
N LEU A 287 1.24 -3.08 4.79
CA LEU A 287 0.05 -3.95 4.87
C LEU A 287 0.41 -5.43 4.79
N TYR A 288 1.43 -5.79 3.99
CA TYR A 288 1.99 -7.15 3.90
C TYR A 288 2.42 -7.69 5.26
N ILE A 289 3.30 -6.96 5.95
CA ILE A 289 3.80 -7.38 7.27
C ILE A 289 2.74 -7.27 8.38
N LEU A 290 1.79 -6.34 8.24
CA LEU A 290 0.73 -6.13 9.22
C LEU A 290 -0.39 -7.16 9.12
N ARG A 291 -0.61 -7.74 7.93
CA ARG A 291 -1.79 -8.57 7.62
C ARG A 291 -3.11 -7.82 7.86
N GLU A 292 -3.14 -6.55 7.42
CA GLU A 292 -4.32 -5.66 7.51
C GLU A 292 -4.81 -5.26 6.10
N PRO A 293 -6.10 -4.91 5.94
CA PRO A 293 -6.67 -4.60 4.63
C PRO A 293 -6.34 -3.19 4.15
N MET A 294 -6.36 -3.02 2.83
CA MET A 294 -6.43 -1.71 2.18
C MET A 294 -7.87 -1.19 2.28
N LEU A 295 -8.06 -0.01 2.88
CA LEU A 295 -9.38 0.60 3.07
C LEU A 295 -9.50 1.91 2.27
N LYS A 296 -10.73 2.41 2.12
CA LYS A 296 -10.98 3.76 1.55
C LYS A 296 -10.09 4.83 2.22
N TYR A 297 -9.86 4.70 3.52
CA TYR A 297 -9.11 5.64 4.33
C TYR A 297 -7.59 5.52 4.20
N SER A 298 -7.10 4.55 3.43
CA SER A 298 -5.67 4.34 3.18
C SER A 298 -5.08 5.32 2.17
N SER A 299 -5.92 6.11 1.48
CA SER A 299 -5.51 7.24 0.62
C SER A 299 -6.24 8.52 1.00
N ILE A 300 -5.49 9.50 1.48
CA ILE A 300 -5.96 10.83 1.87
C ILE A 300 -5.77 11.77 0.69
N LYS A 301 -6.80 12.51 0.32
CA LYS A 301 -6.75 13.41 -0.84
C LYS A 301 -5.70 14.52 -0.71
N ILE A 302 -5.05 14.81 -1.84
CA ILE A 302 -4.23 15.99 -2.10
C ILE A 302 -4.77 16.65 -3.38
N GLY A 303 -5.32 17.87 -3.26
CA GLY A 303 -6.29 18.38 -4.23
C GLY A 303 -7.38 17.34 -4.54
N GLU A 304 -7.62 17.07 -5.82
CA GLU A 304 -8.58 16.05 -6.28
C GLU A 304 -8.03 14.61 -6.34
N ARG A 305 -6.78 14.37 -5.90
CA ARG A 305 -6.11 13.07 -6.04
C ARG A 305 -6.12 12.30 -4.73
N GLY A 306 -6.71 11.11 -4.72
CA GLY A 306 -6.80 10.23 -3.54
C GLY A 306 -8.24 9.80 -3.28
N TRP A 307 -8.48 9.03 -2.24
CA TRP A 307 -9.77 8.34 -2.07
C TRP A 307 -10.71 8.98 -1.05
N CYS A 308 -10.19 9.42 0.09
CA CYS A 308 -10.98 10.06 1.14
C CYS A 308 -10.51 11.49 1.44
N SER A 309 -11.42 12.35 1.87
CA SER A 309 -11.06 13.69 2.35
C SER A 309 -10.33 13.60 3.70
N VAL A 310 -9.63 14.67 4.08
CA VAL A 310 -9.04 14.80 5.42
C VAL A 310 -10.09 14.62 6.51
N GLU A 311 -11.29 15.18 6.32
CA GLU A 311 -12.39 15.06 7.28
C GLU A 311 -12.89 13.62 7.42
N GLU A 312 -13.07 12.91 6.31
CA GLU A 312 -13.44 11.49 6.32
C GLU A 312 -12.38 10.64 7.02
N PHE A 313 -11.09 10.92 6.77
CA PHE A 313 -9.99 10.25 7.43
C PHE A 313 -10.01 10.50 8.95
N LEU A 314 -10.11 11.74 9.41
CA LEU A 314 -10.16 12.06 10.85
C LEU A 314 -11.39 11.43 11.54
N LYS A 315 -12.56 11.40 10.87
CA LYS A 315 -13.75 10.68 11.36
C LYS A 315 -13.49 9.18 11.52
N PHE A 316 -12.80 8.57 10.56
CA PHE A 316 -12.37 7.17 10.65
C PHE A 316 -11.38 6.94 11.79
N VAL A 317 -10.39 7.82 11.96
CA VAL A 317 -9.43 7.75 13.07
C VAL A 317 -10.18 7.76 14.40
N LYS A 318 -11.17 8.64 14.61
CA LYS A 318 -11.98 8.68 15.86
C LYS A 318 -12.68 7.36 16.15
N ARG A 319 -13.30 6.75 15.14
CA ARG A 319 -14.23 5.60 15.30
C ARG A 319 -13.58 4.23 15.25
N SER A 320 -12.43 4.11 14.58
CA SER A 320 -11.76 2.82 14.41
C SER A 320 -11.07 2.37 15.70
N ASP A 321 -10.67 1.11 15.75
CA ASP A 321 -10.04 0.46 16.91
C ASP A 321 -8.51 0.32 16.77
N TYR A 322 -7.90 1.06 15.83
CA TYR A 322 -6.44 1.10 15.70
C TYR A 322 -5.81 1.94 16.80
N ASN A 323 -4.64 1.49 17.27
CA ASN A 323 -3.82 2.18 18.28
C ASN A 323 -2.86 3.18 17.63
N TYR A 324 -2.30 2.83 16.47
CA TYR A 324 -1.32 3.61 15.74
C TYR A 324 -1.80 4.01 14.34
N TYR A 325 -1.54 5.25 13.94
CA TYR A 325 -1.85 5.78 12.61
C TYR A 325 -0.57 6.36 11.97
N ILE A 326 -0.02 5.64 10.99
CA ILE A 326 1.24 6.01 10.34
C ILE A 326 0.94 6.44 8.92
N VAL A 327 1.24 7.70 8.60
CA VAL A 327 0.89 8.30 7.31
C VAL A 327 2.16 8.62 6.51
N GLU A 328 2.21 8.22 5.25
CA GLU A 328 3.27 8.61 4.33
C GLU A 328 2.88 9.84 3.52
N GLY A 329 3.76 10.84 3.41
CA GLY A 329 3.61 11.95 2.47
C GLY A 329 3.89 11.55 1.02
N VAL A 330 3.43 12.35 0.05
CA VAL A 330 3.82 12.23 -1.37
C VAL A 330 5.09 13.04 -1.67
N MET A 331 5.98 12.50 -2.51
CA MET A 331 7.18 13.17 -3.04
C MET A 331 7.95 13.98 -1.97
N GLY A 332 8.30 15.25 -2.24
CA GLY A 332 8.80 16.19 -1.24
C GLY A 332 7.66 16.92 -0.53
N ALA A 333 7.90 17.35 0.71
CA ALA A 333 6.87 17.94 1.58
C ALA A 333 6.08 19.08 0.91
N PHE A 334 6.76 19.93 0.14
CA PHE A 334 6.19 21.10 -0.52
C PHE A 334 5.89 20.90 -2.01
N THR A 335 6.05 19.68 -2.55
CA THR A 335 5.74 19.42 -3.96
C THR A 335 4.27 19.78 -4.23
N GLY A 336 4.05 20.71 -5.17
CA GLY A 336 2.70 21.18 -5.55
C GLY A 336 2.16 22.36 -4.75
N ALA A 337 2.84 22.83 -3.69
CA ALA A 337 2.30 23.82 -2.75
C ALA A 337 1.98 25.21 -3.37
N LEU A 338 2.59 25.55 -4.52
CA LEU A 338 2.29 26.80 -5.26
C LEU A 338 1.21 26.62 -6.35
N ARG A 339 0.59 25.44 -6.48
CA ARG A 339 -0.46 25.22 -7.50
C ARG A 339 -1.82 25.68 -7.00
N GLU A 340 -2.35 24.98 -6.01
CA GLU A 340 -3.69 25.16 -5.45
C GLU A 340 -3.65 24.85 -3.95
N LYS A 341 -4.68 25.28 -3.20
CA LYS A 341 -4.78 25.01 -1.75
C LYS A 341 -4.83 23.50 -1.50
N ASN A 342 -4.11 23.03 -0.48
CA ASN A 342 -4.06 21.62 -0.07
C ASN A 342 -3.49 20.68 -1.15
N TYR A 343 -2.59 21.20 -2.00
CA TYR A 343 -1.94 20.42 -3.07
C TYR A 343 -0.53 19.94 -2.68
N SER A 344 -0.14 20.07 -1.41
CA SER A 344 1.12 19.55 -0.88
C SER A 344 0.93 18.70 0.38
N SER A 345 1.88 17.78 0.62
CA SER A 345 1.89 16.97 1.84
C SER A 345 2.00 17.85 3.10
N ALA A 346 2.68 18.99 3.01
CA ALA A 346 2.82 19.97 4.08
C ALA A 346 1.47 20.55 4.51
N GLU A 347 0.66 21.01 3.55
CA GLU A 347 -0.69 21.54 3.83
C GLU A 347 -1.62 20.46 4.37
N VAL A 348 -1.64 19.27 3.77
CA VAL A 348 -2.46 18.15 4.28
C VAL A 348 -2.02 17.74 5.70
N SER A 349 -0.72 17.76 6.00
CA SER A 349 -0.20 17.48 7.34
C SER A 349 -0.65 18.52 8.37
N LYS A 350 -0.72 19.80 7.98
CA LYS A 350 -1.26 20.87 8.82
C LYS A 350 -2.72 20.61 9.18
N LEU A 351 -3.54 20.21 8.20
CA LEU A 351 -4.96 19.90 8.41
C LEU A 351 -5.17 18.65 9.26
N LEU A 352 -4.37 17.60 9.04
CA LEU A 352 -4.42 16.39 9.85
C LEU A 352 -4.00 16.66 11.30
N GLY A 353 -3.05 17.57 11.51
CA GLY A 353 -2.55 17.94 12.82
C GLY A 353 -1.69 16.89 13.50
N PHE A 354 -1.33 15.82 12.79
CA PHE A 354 -0.50 14.76 13.33
C PHE A 354 0.96 15.21 13.45
N PRO A 355 1.71 14.70 14.44
CA PRO A 355 3.14 14.92 14.56
C PRO A 355 3.89 14.48 13.29
N VAL A 356 4.83 15.30 12.83
CA VAL A 356 5.59 15.07 11.59
C VAL A 356 7.06 14.77 11.88
N TYR A 357 7.59 13.75 11.24
CA TYR A 357 9.04 13.56 11.10
C TYR A 357 9.44 13.79 9.64
N LEU A 358 10.47 14.62 9.44
CA LEU A 358 10.98 14.96 8.13
C LEU A 358 12.19 14.10 7.78
N ILE A 359 12.15 13.41 6.65
CA ILE A 359 13.25 12.58 6.16
C ILE A 359 14.07 13.35 5.13
N SER A 360 15.37 13.49 5.37
CA SER A 360 16.36 13.90 4.36
C SER A 360 17.35 12.77 4.11
N SER A 361 17.77 12.58 2.86
CA SER A 361 18.64 11.48 2.46
C SER A 361 20.07 11.95 2.24
N CYS A 362 21.02 11.27 2.88
CA CYS A 362 22.44 11.53 2.71
C CYS A 362 23.00 11.10 1.34
N SER A 363 22.16 10.54 0.44
CA SER A 363 22.62 10.00 -0.86
C SER A 363 23.14 11.04 -1.84
N LYS A 364 22.63 12.29 -1.82
CA LYS A 364 23.02 13.33 -2.80
C LYS A 364 23.94 14.39 -2.20
N GLY A 365 23.55 14.95 -1.07
CA GLY A 365 24.25 16.09 -0.44
C GLY A 365 25.24 15.70 0.67
N GLY A 366 25.53 14.42 0.87
CA GLY A 366 26.26 13.96 2.06
C GLY A 366 25.46 14.14 3.35
N ILE A 367 26.10 13.97 4.49
CA ILE A 367 25.44 14.08 5.81
C ILE A 367 25.14 15.55 6.13
N GLU A 368 26.11 16.44 5.86
CA GLU A 368 26.04 17.87 6.11
C GLU A 368 24.98 18.53 5.23
N GLY A 369 24.98 18.26 3.92
CA GLY A 369 23.99 18.81 3.00
C GLY A 369 22.57 18.32 3.30
N ALA A 370 22.40 17.05 3.66
CA ALA A 370 21.11 16.52 4.10
C ALA A 370 20.60 17.20 5.37
N PHE A 371 21.50 17.55 6.30
CA PHE A 371 21.13 18.30 7.50
C PHE A 371 20.72 19.74 7.18
N VAL A 372 21.49 20.47 6.36
CA VAL A 372 21.16 21.84 5.93
C VAL A 372 19.82 21.89 5.19
N GLU A 373 19.59 20.95 4.27
CA GLU A 373 18.33 20.81 3.55
C GLU A 373 17.18 20.49 4.53
N GLY A 374 17.40 19.53 5.44
CA GLY A 374 16.46 19.14 6.47
C GLY A 374 16.06 20.31 7.39
N LEU A 375 17.02 21.12 7.84
CA LEU A 375 16.76 22.29 8.67
C LEU A 375 15.92 23.35 7.95
N SER A 376 16.20 23.57 6.66
CA SER A 376 15.45 24.51 5.83
C SER A 376 13.98 24.09 5.73
N TYR A 377 13.73 22.81 5.43
CA TYR A 377 12.39 22.24 5.39
C TYR A 377 11.70 22.25 6.76
N TYR A 378 12.40 21.86 7.82
CA TYR A 378 11.91 21.87 9.20
C TYR A 378 11.42 23.27 9.60
N SER A 379 12.23 24.29 9.34
CA SER A 379 11.92 25.68 9.64
C SER A 379 10.69 26.19 8.88
N LEU A 380 10.62 25.93 7.57
CA LEU A 380 9.46 26.33 6.76
C LEU A 380 8.19 25.59 7.17
N LEU A 381 8.26 24.27 7.42
CA LEU A 381 7.13 23.46 7.93
C LEU A 381 6.61 23.99 9.27
N LYS A 382 7.50 24.36 10.21
CA LYS A 382 7.09 25.00 11.46
C LYS A 382 6.41 26.35 11.21
N SER A 383 6.90 27.15 10.27
CA SER A 383 6.33 28.47 9.97
C SER A 383 4.92 28.42 9.37
N ILE A 384 4.55 27.32 8.71
CA ILE A 384 3.18 27.07 8.23
C ILE A 384 2.27 26.46 9.32
N GLY A 385 2.80 26.13 10.50
CA GLY A 385 2.03 25.54 11.61
C GLY A 385 1.97 24.01 11.63
N VAL A 386 2.88 23.31 10.94
CA VAL A 386 3.01 21.85 11.06
C VAL A 386 3.78 21.47 12.33
N ASP A 387 3.30 20.47 13.07
CA ASP A 387 3.96 19.95 14.27
C ASP A 387 5.15 19.04 13.90
N VAL A 388 6.28 19.62 13.49
CA VAL A 388 7.48 18.85 13.18
C VAL A 388 8.22 18.47 14.48
N ARG A 389 8.44 17.16 14.70
CA ARG A 389 9.09 16.59 15.89
C ARG A 389 10.57 16.26 15.72
N GLY A 390 11.06 16.22 14.49
CA GLY A 390 12.47 15.99 14.23
C GLY A 390 12.78 15.72 12.76
N ILE A 391 14.08 15.61 12.49
CA ILE A 391 14.65 15.30 11.18
C ILE A 391 15.27 13.90 11.25
N ILE A 392 14.93 13.04 10.30
CA ILE A 392 15.54 11.73 10.10
C ILE A 392 16.53 11.87 8.94
N LEU A 393 17.82 11.75 9.23
CA LEU A 393 18.87 11.62 8.22
C LEU A 393 18.96 10.14 7.83
N ASN A 394 18.48 9.82 6.63
CA ASN A 394 18.48 8.47 6.11
C ASN A 394 19.76 8.18 5.31
N LYS A 395 20.14 6.90 5.24
CA LYS A 395 21.32 6.40 4.52
C LYS A 395 22.64 7.02 5.02
N VAL A 396 22.76 7.18 6.34
CA VAL A 396 24.00 7.60 7.01
C VAL A 396 25.08 6.55 6.78
N TYR A 397 26.20 6.97 6.18
CA TYR A 397 27.35 6.11 5.86
C TYR A 397 28.56 6.34 6.79
N ASN A 398 28.57 7.41 7.59
CA ASN A 398 29.62 7.72 8.55
C ASN A 398 29.01 8.16 9.89
N VAL A 399 29.12 7.29 10.90
CA VAL A 399 28.51 7.52 12.23
C VAL A 399 29.19 8.66 12.99
N GLN A 400 30.52 8.76 12.92
CA GLN A 400 31.26 9.81 13.63
C GLN A 400 30.88 11.22 13.12
N LEU A 401 30.72 11.35 11.80
CA LEU A 401 30.27 12.59 11.18
C LEU A 401 28.80 12.90 11.53
N PHE A 402 27.93 11.89 11.51
CA PHE A 402 26.55 12.03 11.95
C PHE A 402 26.45 12.52 13.40
N GLU A 403 27.26 12.00 14.32
CA GLU A 403 27.24 12.43 15.73
C GLU A 403 27.58 13.92 15.92
N LYS A 404 28.45 14.48 15.08
CA LYS A 404 28.71 15.93 15.08
C LYS A 404 27.45 16.72 14.69
N VAL A 405 26.78 16.29 13.62
CA VAL A 405 25.54 16.89 13.13
C VAL A 405 24.39 16.74 14.15
N ARG A 406 24.30 15.59 14.82
CA ARG A 406 23.30 15.34 15.88
C ARG A 406 23.46 16.34 17.03
N ARG A 407 24.70 16.55 17.50
CA ARG A 407 25.00 17.51 18.58
C ARG A 407 24.58 18.94 18.22
N ILE A 408 24.91 19.38 17.00
CA ILE A 408 24.48 20.70 16.50
C ILE A 408 22.96 20.81 16.48
N GLY A 409 22.25 19.76 16.03
CA GLY A 409 20.79 19.69 16.10
C GLY A 409 20.26 19.85 17.51
N GLU A 410 20.85 19.15 18.48
CA GLU A 410 20.46 19.22 19.90
C GLU A 410 20.67 20.62 20.50
N GLU A 411 21.79 21.28 20.18
CA GLU A 411 22.10 22.65 20.63
C GLU A 411 21.06 23.67 20.16
N ILE A 412 20.49 23.49 18.96
CA ILE A 412 19.44 24.36 18.41
C ILE A 412 18.00 23.86 18.70
N GLY A 413 17.85 22.82 19.53
CA GLY A 413 16.54 22.27 19.91
C GLY A 413 15.84 21.49 18.79
N VAL A 414 16.58 20.98 17.80
CA VAL A 414 16.07 20.14 16.70
C VAL A 414 16.51 18.69 16.91
N LYS A 415 15.55 17.80 17.14
CA LYS A 415 15.84 16.36 17.25
C LYS A 415 16.30 15.80 15.89
N VAL A 416 17.50 15.25 15.84
CA VAL A 416 18.07 14.62 14.63
C VAL A 416 18.28 13.13 14.89
N ILE A 417 17.73 12.30 14.00
CA ILE A 417 17.78 10.83 14.08
C ILE A 417 18.55 10.31 12.87
N GLY A 418 19.57 9.48 13.10
CA GLY A 418 20.38 8.89 12.03
C GLY A 418 19.93 7.47 11.73
N VAL A 419 19.73 7.15 10.45
CA VAL A 419 19.43 5.80 9.99
C VAL A 419 20.53 5.33 9.06
N LYS A 420 21.14 4.19 9.37
CA LYS A 420 22.26 3.63 8.61
C LYS A 420 21.86 3.29 7.18
N LYS A 421 22.82 3.45 6.25
CA LYS A 421 22.68 2.94 4.89
C LYS A 421 22.69 1.40 4.90
N ILE A 422 21.68 0.80 4.29
CA ILE A 422 21.67 -0.64 3.99
C ILE A 422 22.32 -0.85 2.61
N GLU A 423 23.20 -1.84 2.52
CA GLU A 423 23.76 -2.30 1.25
C GLU A 423 22.65 -2.86 0.35
N ASP A 424 22.74 -2.59 -0.96
CA ASP A 424 21.77 -3.05 -1.97
C ASP A 424 20.35 -2.46 -1.91
N GLY A 425 20.08 -1.51 -1.02
CA GLY A 425 18.76 -0.87 -0.88
C GLY A 425 18.27 -0.05 -2.09
N ASP A 426 19.11 0.09 -3.13
CA ASP A 426 18.81 0.78 -4.38
C ASP A 426 18.70 -0.17 -5.59
N ARG A 427 18.73 -1.50 -5.38
CA ARG A 427 18.54 -2.50 -6.44
C ARG A 427 17.09 -2.52 -6.93
N ARG A 428 16.89 -2.94 -8.18
CA ARG A 428 15.55 -3.25 -8.73
C ARG A 428 14.87 -4.32 -7.85
N GLY A 429 13.57 -4.17 -7.59
CA GLY A 429 12.86 -4.94 -6.57
C GLY A 429 12.80 -4.26 -5.20
N PHE A 430 13.58 -3.19 -4.97
CA PHE A 430 13.50 -2.35 -3.76
C PHE A 430 12.94 -0.95 -4.01
N ILE A 431 12.50 -0.66 -5.24
CA ILE A 431 12.00 0.66 -5.64
C ILE A 431 10.50 0.53 -5.86
N PRO A 432 9.64 0.92 -4.88
CA PRO A 432 8.19 0.74 -4.94
C PRO A 432 7.56 1.22 -6.24
N GLU A 433 8.07 2.33 -6.78
CA GLU A 433 7.56 2.86 -8.03
C GLU A 433 7.82 1.91 -9.22
N VAL A 434 8.98 1.26 -9.28
CA VAL A 434 9.49 0.48 -10.42
C VAL A 434 9.02 -0.96 -10.37
N GLU A 435 9.42 -1.65 -9.31
CA GLU A 435 9.24 -3.09 -9.09
C GLU A 435 9.56 -3.34 -7.62
N ILE A 436 8.72 -4.12 -6.95
CA ILE A 436 8.88 -4.39 -5.53
C ILE A 436 8.64 -5.86 -5.21
N ASP A 437 9.66 -6.50 -4.63
CA ASP A 437 9.56 -7.80 -3.98
C ASP A 437 9.22 -7.55 -2.50
N TYR A 438 7.96 -7.75 -2.12
CA TYR A 438 7.51 -7.44 -0.75
C TYR A 438 8.27 -8.26 0.31
N GLU A 439 8.63 -9.51 0.01
CA GLU A 439 9.33 -10.36 0.96
C GLU A 439 10.73 -9.82 1.26
N SER A 440 11.56 -9.65 0.22
CA SER A 440 12.92 -9.13 0.38
C SER A 440 12.93 -7.69 0.90
N PHE A 441 12.02 -6.84 0.39
CA PHE A 441 11.90 -5.45 0.83
C PHE A 441 11.59 -5.36 2.32
N CYS A 442 10.57 -6.08 2.78
CA CYS A 442 10.14 -6.02 4.18
C CYS A 442 11.19 -6.62 5.10
N ARG A 443 11.81 -7.75 4.72
CA ARG A 443 12.90 -8.36 5.51
C ARG A 443 14.03 -7.37 5.75
N ARG A 444 14.49 -6.66 4.70
CA ARG A 444 15.53 -5.64 4.82
C ARG A 444 15.07 -4.41 5.60
N ALA A 445 13.83 -3.96 5.43
CA ALA A 445 13.30 -2.82 6.19
C ALA A 445 13.31 -3.13 7.70
N MET A 446 13.01 -4.36 8.09
CA MET A 446 13.02 -4.80 9.49
C MET A 446 14.42 -4.77 10.11
N GLU A 447 15.49 -4.98 9.33
CA GLU A 447 16.90 -4.92 9.77
C GLU A 447 17.33 -3.52 10.24
N LEU A 448 16.64 -2.45 9.82
CA LEU A 448 16.99 -1.09 10.26
C LEU A 448 16.69 -0.85 11.75
N ASP A 449 17.66 -0.31 12.48
CA ASP A 449 17.44 0.23 13.83
C ASP A 449 16.93 1.68 13.75
N VAL A 450 15.61 1.84 13.65
CA VAL A 450 14.93 3.15 13.65
C VAL A 450 14.18 3.33 14.96
N LYS A 451 14.65 4.26 15.79
CA LYS A 451 14.00 4.62 17.07
C LYS A 451 13.32 5.96 16.94
N VAL A 452 12.02 5.92 16.65
CA VAL A 452 11.18 7.11 16.52
C VAL A 452 10.02 6.98 17.52
N GLU A 453 9.77 8.06 18.26
CA GLU A 453 8.60 8.11 19.14
C GLU A 453 7.35 8.41 18.31
N ILE A 454 6.27 7.66 18.55
CA ILE A 454 4.96 7.92 17.94
C ILE A 454 4.12 8.66 18.96
N PRO A 455 3.91 9.99 18.88
CA PRO A 455 3.21 10.73 19.93
C PRO A 455 1.69 10.47 19.90
N PRO A 456 0.95 10.81 20.97
CA PRO A 456 -0.51 10.87 20.93
C PRO A 456 -0.99 11.85 19.85
N ILE A 457 -2.16 11.58 19.27
CA ILE A 457 -2.78 12.46 18.27
C ILE A 457 -4.07 13.06 18.82
N GLU A 458 -4.21 14.37 18.64
CA GLU A 458 -5.44 15.10 18.91
C GLU A 458 -6.27 15.17 17.64
N ILE A 459 -7.55 14.80 17.72
CA ILE A 459 -8.44 14.74 16.56
C ILE A 459 -9.45 15.88 16.66
N GLU A 460 -8.93 17.10 16.67
CA GLU A 460 -9.73 18.32 16.67
C GLU A 460 -9.88 18.88 15.26
N ARG A 461 -10.98 19.58 15.02
CA ARG A 461 -11.17 20.28 13.75
C ARG A 461 -10.26 21.50 13.76
N ARG A 462 -9.27 21.53 12.88
CA ARG A 462 -8.42 22.71 12.68
C ARG A 462 -9.14 23.68 11.76
N GLU A 463 -9.15 24.95 12.13
CA GLU A 463 -9.70 26.02 11.30
C GLU A 463 -8.94 26.12 9.98
N GLU A 464 -9.66 26.48 8.92
CA GLU A 464 -9.03 26.75 7.65
C GLU A 464 -8.18 28.00 7.75
N ASP A 465 -6.89 27.84 7.46
CA ASP A 465 -5.97 28.96 7.29
C ASP A 465 -6.34 29.76 6.04
N SER A 466 -6.47 31.07 6.21
CA SER A 466 -6.74 32.02 5.13
C SER A 466 -5.49 32.30 4.28
N ASN A 467 -4.30 32.02 4.81
CA ASN A 467 -3.04 32.21 4.08
C ASN A 467 -2.75 31.02 3.16
N ASN A 468 -2.25 31.32 1.96
CA ASN A 468 -1.74 30.31 1.04
C ASN A 468 -0.24 30.04 1.29
N PHE A 469 0.30 29.00 0.63
CA PHE A 469 1.73 28.68 0.77
C PHE A 469 2.66 29.80 0.31
N GLU A 470 2.27 30.59 -0.70
CA GLU A 470 3.06 31.71 -1.20
C GLU A 470 3.33 32.75 -0.10
N TYR A 471 2.30 33.10 0.68
CA TYR A 471 2.44 33.99 1.83
C TYR A 471 3.50 33.46 2.81
N TYR A 472 3.42 32.18 3.17
CA TYR A 472 4.36 31.57 4.11
C TYR A 472 5.78 31.53 3.57
N LEU A 473 5.94 31.17 2.30
CA LEU A 473 7.24 31.11 1.64
C LEU A 473 7.90 32.51 1.62
N ARG A 474 7.15 33.56 1.25
CA ARG A 474 7.62 34.95 1.28
C ARG A 474 8.02 35.38 2.70
N ARG A 475 7.18 35.09 3.69
CA ARG A 475 7.45 35.45 5.10
C ARG A 475 8.67 34.72 5.64
N TRP A 476 8.80 33.44 5.37
CA TRP A 476 9.93 32.60 5.80
C TRP A 476 11.24 33.07 5.15
N ALA A 477 11.25 33.27 3.83
CA ALA A 477 12.41 33.79 3.11
C ALA A 477 12.82 35.18 3.63
N SER A 478 11.86 36.10 3.79
CA SER A 478 12.12 37.44 4.33
C SER A 478 12.76 37.39 5.71
N LYS A 479 12.30 36.48 6.59
CA LYS A 479 12.87 36.32 7.93
C LYS A 479 14.31 35.80 7.88
N LEU A 480 14.58 34.87 6.97
CA LEU A 480 15.91 34.26 6.82
C LEU A 480 16.95 35.27 6.31
N PHE A 481 16.58 36.15 5.38
CA PHE A 481 17.49 37.19 4.88
C PHE A 481 17.63 38.39 5.82
N ARG A 482 16.58 38.77 6.56
CA ARG A 482 16.70 39.83 7.58
C ARG A 482 17.57 39.46 8.78
N SER A 483 17.83 38.17 9.02
CA SER A 483 18.78 37.73 10.04
C SER A 483 20.23 37.65 9.56
N LEU A 484 20.47 37.85 8.26
CA LEU A 484 21.81 37.76 7.62
C LEU A 484 22.40 39.15 7.30
N ILE A 485 21.59 40.20 7.35
CA ILE A 485 21.96 41.61 7.23
C ILE A 485 21.83 42.22 8.61
#